data_AF-A0A023X078-F1
#
_entry.id   AF-A0A023X078-F1
#
_cell.length_a   1.000
_cell.length_b   1.000
_cell.length_c   1.000
_cell.angle_alpha   90.00
_cell.angle_beta   90.00
_cell.angle_gamma   90.00
#
_symmetry.space_group_name_H-M   'P 1'
#
loop_
_entity.id
_entity.type
_entity.pdbx_description
1 polymer ?
#
loop_
_entity_poly.entity_id
_entity_poly.type
_entity_poly.pdbx_seq_one_letter_code
_entity_poly.pdbx_strand_id
1 'polypeptide(L)'
;MVKIPSLSGATETEPSGVSEERGFYDMLGRQEQTTARIVRDAALAVSLKRLYKYACQMCGLSLRCPAGPYAEAAHIRPLGSPHDGPDVISNMLCLCPNHHVLFDAGAVSVARDLSLIGEPGKLKLKGRHKIGQEHLAYHREHFLTDLT
;
A
#
# COMPACT_ATOMS: atom_id res chain seq x y z
N MET A 1 -30.40 -27.41 -2.63
CA MET A 1 -29.84 -28.06 -1.42
C MET A 1 -28.63 -28.86 -1.85
N VAL A 2 -27.41 -28.41 -1.57
CA VAL A 2 -26.18 -29.16 -1.89
C VAL A 2 -25.58 -29.64 -0.59
N LYS A 3 -25.45 -30.96 -0.45
CA LYS A 3 -24.90 -31.65 0.71
C LYS A 3 -23.38 -31.78 0.50
N ILE A 4 -22.59 -31.22 1.41
CA ILE A 4 -21.12 -31.29 1.36
C ILE A 4 -20.69 -32.53 2.17
N PRO A 5 -19.78 -33.41 1.68
CA PRO A 5 -19.32 -34.58 2.43
C PRO A 5 -18.32 -34.19 3.52
N SER A 6 -18.37 -34.90 4.65
CA SER A 6 -17.42 -34.75 5.76
C SER A 6 -16.07 -35.38 5.42
N LEU A 7 -15.01 -34.58 5.47
CA LEU A 7 -13.63 -35.08 5.48
C LEU A 7 -13.19 -35.25 6.94
N SER A 8 -12.96 -36.50 7.35
CA SER A 8 -12.33 -36.84 8.61
C SER A 8 -10.82 -36.92 8.42
N GLY A 9 -10.06 -36.25 9.30
CA GLY A 9 -8.66 -36.57 9.56
C GLY A 9 -7.65 -35.48 9.19
N ALA A 10 -7.57 -34.45 10.01
CA ALA A 10 -6.32 -33.73 10.25
C ALA A 10 -6.28 -33.44 11.77
N THR A 11 -5.19 -33.82 12.43
CA THR A 11 -4.93 -33.41 13.81
C THR A 11 -4.58 -31.93 13.77
N GLU A 12 -5.59 -31.10 13.96
CA GLU A 12 -5.46 -29.65 14.08
C GLU A 12 -4.88 -29.36 15.47
N THR A 13 -3.63 -28.92 15.53
CA THR A 13 -3.20 -28.13 16.67
C THR A 13 -3.97 -26.81 16.61
N GLU A 14 -5.05 -26.75 17.40
CA GLU A 14 -5.89 -25.56 17.62
C GLU A 14 -4.99 -24.32 17.80
N PRO A 15 -5.14 -23.26 16.99
CA PRO A 15 -4.46 -22.01 17.28
C PRO A 15 -4.96 -21.51 18.64
N SER A 16 -4.05 -21.02 19.48
CA SER A 16 -4.40 -20.29 20.69
C SER A 16 -5.28 -19.10 20.30
N GLY A 17 -6.60 -19.28 20.40
CA GLY A 17 -7.57 -18.31 19.93
C GLY A 17 -7.42 -16.98 20.66
N VAL A 18 -7.61 -15.88 19.92
CA VAL A 18 -7.83 -14.57 20.55
C VAL A 18 -9.22 -14.63 21.18
N SER A 19 -9.29 -14.61 22.51
CA SER A 19 -10.55 -14.54 23.25
C SER A 19 -10.81 -13.13 23.74
N GLU A 20 -11.95 -12.55 23.37
CA GLU A 20 -12.47 -11.33 23.98
C GLU A 20 -13.51 -11.71 25.05
N GLU A 21 -13.39 -11.12 26.24
CA GLU A 21 -14.46 -11.22 27.23
C GLU A 21 -15.70 -10.50 26.70
N ARG A 22 -16.89 -11.10 26.86
CA ARG A 22 -18.16 -10.45 26.49
C ARG A 22 -18.44 -9.31 27.45
N GLY A 23 -17.92 -8.13 27.13
CA GLY A 23 -18.33 -6.87 27.76
C GLY A 23 -19.70 -6.41 27.29
N PHE A 24 -20.35 -5.56 28.08
CA PHE A 24 -21.47 -4.75 27.60
C PHE A 24 -20.94 -3.80 26.51
N TYR A 25 -21.49 -3.89 25.30
CA TYR A 25 -21.19 -2.92 24.23
C TYR A 25 -21.82 -1.58 24.60
N ASP A 26 -21.01 -0.63 25.05
CA ASP A 26 -21.47 0.75 25.20
C ASP A 26 -21.86 1.30 23.82
N MET A 27 -22.98 2.00 23.76
CA MET A 27 -23.45 2.59 22.50
C MET A 27 -22.54 3.77 22.18
N LEU A 28 -21.55 3.52 21.32
CA LEU A 28 -20.56 4.50 20.92
C LEU A 28 -21.24 5.78 20.39
N GLY A 29 -20.96 6.91 21.05
CA GLY A 29 -21.40 8.23 20.61
C GLY A 29 -20.63 8.71 19.39
N ARG A 30 -21.26 9.57 18.56
CA ARG A 30 -20.62 10.26 17.44
C ARG A 30 -20.07 11.61 17.90
N GLN A 31 -18.81 11.91 17.58
CA GLN A 31 -18.23 13.25 17.72
C GLN A 31 -17.96 13.87 16.35
N GLU A 32 -18.17 15.18 16.23
CA GLU A 32 -17.81 15.95 15.04
C GLU A 32 -16.40 16.54 15.19
N GLN A 33 -15.61 16.53 14.11
CA GLN A 33 -14.26 17.09 14.07
C GLN A 33 -14.04 17.88 12.78
N THR A 34 -13.30 18.99 12.87
CA THR A 34 -12.83 19.78 11.72
C THR A 34 -11.34 19.51 11.51
N THR A 35 -10.93 19.18 10.28
CA THR A 35 -9.54 18.91 9.93
C THR A 35 -9.12 19.67 8.68
N ALA A 36 -7.86 20.13 8.67
CA ALA A 36 -7.22 20.63 7.46
C ALA A 36 -6.56 19.45 6.73
N ARG A 37 -6.65 19.43 5.40
CA ARG A 37 -6.04 18.40 4.57
C ARG A 37 -5.33 19.00 3.36
N ILE A 38 -4.25 18.36 2.94
CA ILE A 38 -3.59 18.66 1.67
C ILE A 38 -4.55 18.30 0.53
N VAL A 39 -4.82 19.26 -0.35
CA VAL A 39 -5.58 19.02 -1.59
C VAL A 39 -4.65 18.35 -2.58
N ARG A 40 -5.04 17.16 -3.05
CA ARG A 40 -4.29 16.36 -4.03
C ARG A 40 -5.08 16.27 -5.32
N ASP A 41 -4.40 16.21 -6.46
CA ASP A 41 -5.01 15.95 -7.75
C ASP A 41 -5.41 14.48 -7.87
N ALA A 42 -6.68 14.22 -7.54
CA ALA A 42 -7.26 12.88 -7.64
C ALA A 42 -7.21 12.30 -9.05
N ALA A 43 -7.18 13.13 -10.10
CA ALA A 43 -7.11 12.66 -11.48
C ALA A 43 -5.76 12.02 -11.79
N LEU A 44 -4.66 12.55 -11.23
CA LEU A 44 -3.34 11.93 -11.34
C LEU A 44 -3.33 10.53 -10.73
N ALA A 45 -3.80 10.39 -9.49
CA ALA A 45 -3.89 9.09 -8.82
C ALA A 45 -4.76 8.08 -9.60
N VAL A 46 -5.92 8.51 -10.12
CA VAL A 46 -6.78 7.65 -10.95
C VAL A 46 -6.08 7.24 -12.24
N SER A 47 -5.42 8.18 -12.92
CA SER A 47 -4.72 7.93 -14.18
C SER A 47 -3.57 6.93 -14.00
N LEU A 48 -2.80 7.06 -12.91
CA LEU A 48 -1.71 6.16 -12.56
C LEU A 48 -2.23 4.74 -12.31
N LYS A 49 -3.26 4.60 -11.48
CA LYS A 49 -3.87 3.28 -11.18
C LYS A 49 -4.39 2.62 -12.46
N ARG A 50 -5.03 3.38 -13.36
CA ARG A 50 -5.49 2.87 -14.66
C ARG A 50 -4.33 2.44 -15.56
N LEU A 51 -3.25 3.22 -15.65
CA LEU A 51 -2.05 2.87 -16.41
C LEU A 51 -1.49 1.51 -15.99
N TYR A 52 -1.51 1.23 -14.69
CA TYR A 52 -1.06 -0.04 -14.14
C TYR A 52 -2.10 -1.16 -14.17
N LYS A 53 -3.33 -0.88 -14.62
CA LYS A 53 -4.49 -1.79 -14.50
C LYS A 53 -4.71 -2.23 -13.05
N TYR A 54 -4.47 -1.31 -12.11
CA TYR A 54 -4.59 -1.56 -10.66
C TYR A 54 -3.74 -2.76 -10.20
N ALA A 55 -2.58 -2.97 -10.82
CA ALA A 55 -1.60 -3.97 -10.39
C ALA A 55 -0.48 -3.26 -9.63
N CYS A 56 -0.10 -3.81 -8.47
CA CYS A 56 1.02 -3.31 -7.68
C CYS A 56 2.31 -3.31 -8.49
N GLN A 57 3.07 -2.23 -8.47
CA GLN A 57 4.34 -2.13 -9.17
C GLN A 57 5.43 -3.02 -8.55
N MET A 58 5.32 -3.39 -7.27
CA MET A 58 6.28 -4.27 -6.60
C MET A 58 5.91 -5.74 -6.83
N CYS A 59 4.82 -6.24 -6.22
CA CYS A 59 4.44 -7.65 -6.35
C CYS A 59 3.66 -8.01 -7.63
N GLY A 60 3.02 -7.05 -8.31
CA GLY A 60 2.15 -7.32 -9.47
C GLY A 60 0.73 -7.78 -9.14
N LEU A 61 0.38 -7.94 -7.85
CA LEU A 61 -0.96 -8.31 -7.45
C LEU A 61 -1.96 -7.22 -7.84
N SER A 62 -3.10 -7.62 -8.38
CA SER A 62 -4.27 -6.76 -8.61
C SER A 62 -5.42 -7.27 -7.77
N LEU A 63 -5.83 -6.47 -6.78
CA LEU A 63 -6.91 -6.83 -5.87
C LEU A 63 -8.23 -6.63 -6.59
N ARG A 64 -9.08 -7.67 -6.67
CA ARG A 64 -10.43 -7.56 -7.23
C ARG A 64 -11.44 -7.46 -6.11
N CYS A 65 -12.18 -6.35 -6.08
CA CYS A 65 -13.28 -6.14 -5.16
C CYS A 65 -14.61 -6.06 -5.93
N PRO A 66 -15.77 -6.25 -5.27
CA PRO A 66 -17.06 -6.09 -5.91
C PRO A 66 -17.27 -4.70 -6.56
N ALA A 67 -16.69 -3.65 -5.97
CA ALA A 67 -16.73 -2.29 -6.49
C ALA A 67 -15.74 -2.02 -7.66
N GLY A 68 -14.93 -3.01 -8.03
CA GLY A 68 -13.88 -2.89 -9.04
C GLY A 68 -12.48 -3.24 -8.50
N PRO A 69 -11.44 -3.14 -9.34
CA PRO A 69 -10.09 -3.43 -8.91
C PRO A 69 -9.56 -2.34 -7.97
N TYR A 70 -8.74 -2.72 -7.00
CA TYR A 70 -8.22 -1.84 -5.96
C TYR A 70 -6.69 -1.77 -5.97
N ALA A 71 -6.19 -0.55 -5.85
CA ALA A 71 -4.79 -0.18 -5.69
C ALA A 71 -4.72 1.23 -5.13
N GLU A 72 -3.57 1.59 -4.57
CA GLU A 72 -3.30 2.87 -3.95
C GLU A 72 -2.23 3.63 -4.76
N ALA A 73 -2.35 4.95 -4.78
CA ALA A 73 -1.32 5.82 -5.35
C ALA A 73 -0.50 6.36 -4.18
N ALA A 74 0.70 5.81 -3.99
CA ALA A 74 1.63 6.16 -2.93
C ALA A 74 2.58 7.25 -3.44
N HIS A 75 2.75 8.34 -2.69
CA HIS A 75 3.78 9.34 -3.02
C HIS A 75 5.15 8.81 -2.60
N ILE A 76 6.16 8.94 -3.46
CA ILE A 76 7.53 8.49 -3.17
C ILE A 76 8.18 9.41 -2.12
N ARG A 77 8.14 10.71 -2.37
CA ARG A 77 8.46 11.76 -1.39
C ARG A 77 7.12 12.29 -0.84
N PRO A 78 6.87 12.18 0.48
CA PRO A 78 5.59 12.59 1.05
C PRO A 78 5.24 14.05 0.77
N LEU A 79 3.96 14.34 0.61
CA LEU A 79 3.44 15.69 0.44
C LEU A 79 3.48 16.47 1.75
N GLY A 80 3.65 17.78 1.65
CA GLY A 80 3.58 18.70 2.79
C GLY A 80 4.76 18.61 3.75
N SER A 81 4.81 19.56 4.69
CA SER A 81 5.91 19.69 5.64
C SER A 81 6.06 18.44 6.52
N PRO A 82 7.31 18.00 6.82
CA PRO A 82 8.59 18.62 6.46
C PRO A 82 9.16 18.14 5.11
N HIS A 83 8.45 17.27 4.39
CA HIS A 83 9.00 16.62 3.22
C HIS A 83 8.77 17.41 1.93
N ASP A 84 7.65 18.12 1.79
CA ASP A 84 7.33 19.00 0.68
C ASP A 84 7.52 18.34 -0.71
N GLY A 85 7.15 17.07 -0.82
CA GLY A 85 7.10 16.36 -2.10
C GLY A 85 6.06 16.97 -3.04
N PRO A 86 6.33 16.99 -4.36
CA PRO A 86 5.37 17.51 -5.33
C PRO A 86 4.26 16.50 -5.63
N ASP A 87 3.05 17.00 -5.87
CA ASP A 87 1.91 16.18 -6.29
C ASP A 87 1.93 15.95 -7.80
N VAL A 88 2.84 15.09 -8.27
CA VAL A 88 3.07 14.79 -9.68
C VAL A 88 3.25 13.30 -9.91
N ILE A 89 2.92 12.82 -11.12
CA ILE A 89 3.03 11.40 -11.49
C ILE A 89 4.43 10.84 -11.28
N SER A 90 5.49 11.61 -11.54
CA SER A 90 6.87 11.15 -11.33
C SER A 90 7.21 10.89 -9.87
N ASN A 91 6.42 11.42 -8.93
CA ASN A 91 6.52 11.22 -7.50
C ASN A 91 5.49 10.20 -6.98
N MET A 92 4.92 9.34 -7.82
CA MET A 92 3.89 8.39 -7.40
C MET A 92 4.17 6.94 -7.82
N LEU A 93 3.68 5.99 -7.03
CA LEU A 93 3.67 4.56 -7.32
C LEU A 93 2.25 4.01 -7.21
N CYS A 94 1.89 3.06 -8.09
CA CYS A 94 0.68 2.25 -7.97
C CYS A 94 0.99 0.99 -7.15
N LEU A 95 0.55 0.93 -5.89
CA LEU A 95 0.86 -0.14 -4.95
C LEU A 95 -0.40 -0.87 -4.47
N CYS A 96 -0.24 -2.10 -3.97
CA CYS A 96 -1.26 -2.72 -3.13
C CYS A 96 -1.12 -2.19 -1.69
N PRO A 97 -2.14 -2.35 -0.84
CA PRO A 97 -2.12 -1.81 0.53
C PRO A 97 -0.94 -2.28 1.36
N ASN A 98 -0.60 -3.57 1.24
CA ASN A 98 0.53 -4.15 1.97
C ASN A 98 1.84 -3.46 1.60
N HIS A 99 2.13 -3.33 0.29
CA HIS A 99 3.35 -2.68 -0.18
C HIS A 99 3.35 -1.17 0.06
N HIS A 100 2.19 -0.52 0.07
CA HIS A 100 2.10 0.90 0.42
C HIS A 100 2.53 1.13 1.87
N VAL A 101 1.98 0.35 2.81
CA VAL A 101 2.37 0.45 4.22
C VAL A 101 3.86 0.12 4.42
N LEU A 102 4.36 -0.94 3.77
CA LEU A 102 5.78 -1.30 3.88
C LEU A 102 6.71 -0.23 3.29
N PHE A 103 6.28 0.43 2.21
CA PHE A 103 7.05 1.49 1.57
C PHE A 103 7.08 2.75 2.45
N ASP A 104 5.91 3.22 2.92
CA ASP A 104 5.80 4.38 3.80
C ASP A 104 6.54 4.19 5.13
N ALA A 105 6.59 2.96 5.64
CA ALA A 105 7.33 2.60 6.86
C ALA A 105 8.84 2.36 6.62
N GLY A 106 9.33 2.44 5.38
CA GLY A 106 10.73 2.23 5.05
C GLY A 106 11.20 0.77 5.05
N ALA A 107 10.30 -0.19 5.27
CA ALA A 107 10.61 -1.63 5.27
C ALA A 107 10.93 -2.16 3.85
N VAL A 108 10.36 -1.52 2.82
CA VAL A 108 10.77 -1.72 1.42
C VAL A 108 11.09 -0.39 0.76
N SER A 109 12.02 -0.40 -0.18
CA SER A 109 12.37 0.79 -0.97
C SER A 109 12.78 0.39 -2.40
N VAL A 110 13.14 1.37 -3.22
CA VAL A 110 13.52 1.14 -4.63
C VAL A 110 14.89 1.76 -4.88
N ALA A 111 15.82 0.93 -5.34
CA ALA A 111 17.17 1.35 -5.73
C ALA A 111 17.19 2.11 -7.07
N ARG A 112 18.34 2.70 -7.41
CA ARG A 112 18.53 3.46 -8.65
C ARG A 112 18.31 2.62 -9.91
N ASP A 113 18.66 1.34 -9.89
CA ASP A 113 18.47 0.40 -11.00
C ASP A 113 17.07 -0.26 -11.01
N LEU A 114 16.16 0.27 -10.18
CA LEU A 114 14.80 -0.22 -9.95
C LEU A 114 14.71 -1.58 -9.26
N SER A 115 15.81 -2.13 -8.74
CA SER A 115 15.71 -3.26 -7.80
C SER A 115 14.99 -2.85 -6.53
N LEU A 116 14.24 -3.78 -5.95
CA LEU A 116 13.59 -3.58 -4.66
C LEU A 116 14.62 -3.82 -3.54
N ILE A 117 14.54 -3.01 -2.50
CA ILE A 117 15.32 -3.12 -1.27
C ILE A 117 14.36 -3.62 -0.19
N GLY A 118 14.78 -4.56 0.66
CA GLY A 118 13.94 -5.19 1.68
C GLY A 118 13.16 -6.42 1.19
N GLU A 119 13.04 -6.62 -0.12
CA GLU A 119 12.47 -7.82 -0.74
C GLU A 119 13.06 -8.10 -2.13
N PRO A 120 13.03 -9.34 -2.63
CA PRO A 120 13.53 -9.65 -3.97
C PRO A 120 12.60 -9.09 -5.05
N GLY A 121 13.18 -8.60 -6.14
CA GLY A 121 12.45 -8.22 -7.34
C GLY A 121 12.89 -6.89 -7.92
N LYS A 122 12.13 -6.41 -8.91
CA LYS A 122 12.30 -5.10 -9.52
C LYS A 122 10.97 -4.40 -9.64
N LEU A 123 10.99 -3.08 -9.44
CA LEU A 123 9.84 -2.23 -9.65
C LEU A 123 9.38 -2.30 -11.11
N LYS A 124 8.12 -2.67 -11.33
CA LYS A 124 7.53 -2.80 -12.66
C LYS A 124 7.18 -1.42 -13.21
N LEU A 125 7.71 -1.10 -14.40
CA LEU A 125 7.39 0.11 -15.14
C LEU A 125 6.49 -0.19 -16.33
N LYS A 126 5.61 0.76 -16.68
CA LYS A 126 4.76 0.68 -17.87
C LYS A 126 4.84 1.96 -18.70
N GLY A 127 5.10 1.77 -20.00
CA GLY A 127 4.97 2.82 -21.01
C GLY A 127 5.75 4.08 -20.67
N ARG A 128 5.01 5.19 -20.49
CA ARG A 128 5.56 6.54 -20.28
C ARG A 128 5.67 6.96 -18.81
N HIS A 129 5.45 6.05 -17.84
CA HIS A 129 5.60 6.39 -16.43
C HIS A 129 7.08 6.60 -16.09
N LYS A 130 7.50 7.87 -16.04
CA LYS A 130 8.87 8.28 -15.70
C LYS A 130 8.91 8.64 -14.22
N ILE A 131 9.50 7.77 -13.42
CA ILE A 131 9.72 8.01 -11.98
C ILE A 131 10.90 8.96 -11.80
N GLY A 132 10.71 9.97 -10.95
CA GLY A 132 11.77 10.90 -10.54
C GLY A 132 12.79 10.20 -9.66
N GLN A 133 14.03 10.08 -10.14
CA GLN A 133 15.11 9.43 -9.40
C GLN A 133 15.46 10.20 -8.12
N GLU A 134 15.26 11.52 -8.13
CA GLU A 134 15.37 12.40 -6.98
C GLU A 134 14.40 12.05 -5.86
N HIS A 135 13.17 11.60 -6.18
CA HIS A 135 12.22 11.17 -5.17
C HIS A 135 12.61 9.82 -4.57
N LEU A 136 13.05 8.88 -5.41
CA LEU A 136 13.56 7.59 -4.94
C LEU A 136 14.79 7.75 -4.05
N ALA A 137 15.70 8.66 -4.41
CA ALA A 137 16.86 9.00 -3.58
C ALA A 137 16.42 9.59 -2.24
N TYR A 138 15.53 10.59 -2.26
CA TYR A 138 14.98 11.18 -1.05
C TYR A 138 14.35 10.12 -0.13
N HIS A 139 13.54 9.21 -0.69
CA HIS A 139 12.91 8.15 0.08
C HIS A 139 13.94 7.25 0.79
N ARG A 140 14.98 6.83 0.08
CA ARG A 140 16.07 6.03 0.67
C ARG A 140 16.83 6.78 1.76
N GLU A 141 17.05 8.07 1.60
CA GLU A 141 17.80 8.88 2.59
C GLU A 141 17.00 9.16 3.87
N HIS A 142 15.67 9.19 3.80
CA HIS A 142 14.82 9.64 4.91
C HIS A 142 14.01 8.53 5.60
N PHE A 143 13.71 7.44 4.88
CA PHE A 143 12.81 6.40 5.38
C PHE A 143 13.45 5.02 5.45
N LEU A 144 14.42 4.71 4.59
CA LEU A 144 15.06 3.39 4.61
C LEU A 144 15.90 3.28 5.89
N THR A 145 15.36 2.57 6.87
CA THR A 145 16.10 2.18 8.07
C THR A 145 17.11 1.11 7.68
N ASP A 146 18.34 1.20 8.22
CA ASP A 146 19.30 0.13 8.08
C ASP A 146 18.69 -1.15 8.68
N LEU A 147 18.37 -2.12 7.82
CA LEU A 147 18.02 -3.47 8.23
C LEU A 147 19.31 -4.15 8.70
N THR A 148 19.83 -3.76 9.87
CA THR A 148 20.96 -4.39 10.54
C THR A 148 20.53 -5.65 11.27
#